data_AF-A0A6G1RLN9-F1
#
_entry.id   AF-A0A6G1RLN9-F1
#
_cell.length_a   1.000
_cell.length_b   1.000
_cell.length_c   1.000
_cell.angle_alpha   90.00
_cell.angle_beta   90.00
_cell.angle_gamma   90.00
#
_symmetry.space_group_name_H-M   'P 1'
#
loop_
_entity.id
_entity.type
_entity.pdbx_description
1 polymer ?
#
loop_
_entity_poly.entity_id
_entity_poly.type
_entity_poly.pdbx_seq_one_letter_code
_entity_poly.pdbx_strand_id
1 'polypeptide(L)'
;MNHLIRQQSVKLGQETDLTWPQSLPLALTRIGTRPRAREGLRPFEILCGRPYGVQKGTSSQIGEETMTSYMVALNKQLRRTEKHVMDTRSRGLDGPVHNVQPGDYVYVKSFTERTLEPQWTRPYQVLLTTCTAIKVEGQSSWIHHTRINKAPAAPCKVTPNNEGLKLKLIRANESENKQGNE
;
A
#
# COMPACT_ATOMS: atom_id res chain seq x y z
N MET A 1 -5.43 -8.70 5.36
CA MET A 1 -6.37 -9.05 6.46
C MET A 1 -7.50 -9.96 5.99
N ASN A 2 -8.20 -9.65 4.89
CA ASN A 2 -9.33 -10.46 4.39
C ASN A 2 -9.00 -11.96 4.21
N HIS A 3 -7.81 -12.28 3.71
CA HIS A 3 -7.38 -13.68 3.60
C HIS A 3 -7.32 -14.39 4.96
N LEU A 4 -6.88 -13.73 6.03
CA LEU A 4 -6.83 -14.29 7.38
C LEU A 4 -8.23 -14.57 7.93
N ILE A 5 -9.16 -13.64 7.70
CA ILE A 5 -10.56 -13.79 8.13
C ILE A 5 -11.15 -15.03 7.46
N ARG A 6 -11.03 -15.14 6.14
CA ARG A 6 -11.51 -16.32 5.39
C ARG A 6 -10.86 -17.60 5.90
N GLN A 7 -9.54 -17.61 6.08
CA GLN A 7 -8.82 -18.78 6.57
C GLN A 7 -9.27 -19.21 7.97
N GLN A 8 -9.51 -18.26 8.89
CA GLN A 8 -10.01 -18.59 10.23
C GLN A 8 -11.46 -19.08 10.20
N SER A 9 -12.33 -18.46 9.40
CA SER A 9 -13.72 -18.89 9.25
C SER A 9 -13.84 -20.31 8.68
N VAL A 10 -13.00 -20.67 7.70
CA VAL A 10 -12.98 -22.02 7.13
C VAL A 10 -12.53 -23.05 8.17
N LYS A 11 -11.45 -22.77 8.91
CA LYS A 11 -10.97 -23.66 9.98
C LYS A 11 -12.00 -23.86 11.10
N LEU A 12 -12.64 -22.78 11.53
CA LEU A 12 -13.70 -22.85 12.53
C LEU A 12 -14.91 -23.63 12.03
N GLY A 13 -15.28 -23.46 10.77
CA GLY A 13 -16.33 -24.25 10.15
C GLY A 13 -16.03 -25.76 10.20
N GLN A 14 -14.78 -26.16 9.96
CA GLN A 14 -14.35 -27.57 10.08
C GLN A 14 -14.29 -28.09 11.52
N GLU A 15 -13.95 -27.23 12.49
CA GLU A 15 -13.79 -27.63 13.89
C GLU A 15 -15.10 -27.68 14.68
N THR A 16 -16.10 -26.88 14.28
CA THR A 16 -17.31 -26.63 15.09
C THR A 16 -18.62 -26.80 14.33
N ASP A 17 -18.56 -27.16 13.04
CA ASP A 17 -19.70 -27.26 12.10
C ASP A 17 -20.59 -26.00 12.06
N LEU A 18 -20.03 -24.84 12.43
CA LEU A 18 -20.75 -23.56 12.45
C LEU A 18 -20.81 -22.94 11.05
N THR A 19 -21.94 -22.31 10.74
CA THR A 19 -22.08 -21.51 9.51
C THR A 19 -21.18 -20.26 9.61
N TRP A 20 -20.67 -19.76 8.48
CA TRP A 20 -19.71 -18.65 8.46
C TRP A 20 -20.14 -17.37 9.24
N PRO A 21 -21.43 -16.97 9.33
CA PRO A 21 -21.83 -15.81 10.12
C PRO A 21 -21.64 -16.06 11.63
N GLN A 22 -21.87 -17.29 12.08
CA GLN A 22 -21.70 -17.69 13.49
C GLN A 22 -20.23 -17.89 13.84
N SER A 23 -19.39 -18.32 12.89
CA SER A 23 -17.96 -18.47 13.11
C SER A 23 -17.18 -17.14 13.01
N LEU A 24 -17.77 -16.09 12.45
CA LEU A 24 -17.11 -14.79 12.27
C LEU A 24 -16.66 -14.13 13.60
N PRO A 25 -17.49 -14.02 14.65
CA PRO A 25 -17.06 -13.47 15.94
C PRO A 25 -15.88 -14.25 16.56
N LEU A 26 -15.90 -15.58 16.42
CA LEU A 26 -14.82 -16.45 16.88
C LEU A 26 -13.54 -16.26 16.05
N ALA A 27 -13.68 -16.10 14.73
CA ALA A 27 -12.57 -15.83 13.82
C ALA A 27 -11.90 -14.49 14.16
N LEU A 28 -12.68 -13.43 14.39
CA LEU A 28 -12.17 -12.12 14.78
C LEU A 28 -11.48 -12.17 16.14
N THR A 29 -12.06 -12.88 17.11
CA THR A 29 -11.43 -13.10 18.42
C THR A 29 -10.09 -13.82 18.27
N ARG A 30 -10.01 -14.91 17.48
CA ARG A 30 -8.75 -15.61 17.20
C ARG A 30 -7.72 -14.70 16.54
N ILE A 31 -8.12 -13.83 15.61
CA ILE A 31 -7.21 -12.88 14.95
C ILE A 31 -6.73 -11.80 15.93
N GLY A 32 -7.60 -11.28 16.79
CA GLY A 32 -7.28 -10.24 17.76
C GLY A 32 -6.37 -10.70 18.90
N THR A 33 -6.35 -11.99 19.17
CA THR A 33 -5.62 -12.61 20.29
C THR A 33 -4.36 -13.35 19.89
N ARG A 34 -4.06 -13.42 18.59
CA ARG A 34 -2.81 -14.01 18.09
C ARG A 34 -1.71 -12.95 18.03
N PRO A 35 -0.51 -13.23 18.57
CA PRO A 35 0.61 -12.31 18.45
C PRO A 35 1.00 -12.19 16.98
N ARG A 36 1.30 -10.97 16.54
CA ARG A 36 1.81 -10.74 15.19
C ARG A 36 3.30 -11.00 15.15
N ALA A 37 3.79 -11.58 14.04
CA ALA A 37 5.20 -11.93 13.89
C ALA A 37 6.15 -10.73 13.90
N ARG A 38 5.70 -9.53 13.49
CA ARG A 38 6.53 -8.32 13.46
C ARG A 38 6.62 -7.64 14.81
N GLU A 39 5.47 -7.42 15.45
CA GLU A 39 5.39 -6.67 16.70
C GLU A 39 5.60 -7.56 17.93
N GLY A 40 5.37 -8.87 17.83
CA GLY A 40 5.32 -9.80 18.98
C GLY A 40 4.10 -9.61 19.89
N LEU A 41 3.31 -8.57 19.64
CA LEU A 41 2.13 -8.19 20.39
C LEU A 41 0.85 -8.58 19.64
N ARG A 42 -0.22 -8.80 20.40
CA ARG A 42 -1.55 -9.10 19.85
C ARG A 42 -2.24 -7.80 19.42
N PRO A 43 -3.06 -7.79 18.36
CA PRO A 43 -3.83 -6.61 17.98
C PRO A 43 -4.67 -6.03 19.12
N PHE A 44 -5.26 -6.88 19.97
CA PHE A 44 -5.99 -6.46 21.16
C PHE A 44 -5.09 -5.72 22.17
N GLU A 45 -3.86 -6.19 22.37
CA GLU A 45 -2.90 -5.57 23.31
C GLU A 45 -2.46 -4.20 22.82
N ILE A 46 -2.26 -4.04 21.51
CA ILE A 46 -1.92 -2.75 20.90
C ILE A 46 -3.09 -1.78 21.01
N LEU A 47 -4.32 -2.24 20.76
CA LEU A 47 -5.51 -1.38 20.76
C LEU A 47 -5.94 -0.98 22.18
N CYS A 48 -5.92 -1.93 23.11
CA CYS A 48 -6.47 -1.74 24.45
C CYS A 48 -5.41 -1.53 25.53
N GLY A 49 -4.11 -1.64 25.21
CA GLY A 49 -3.01 -1.45 26.17
C GLY A 49 -2.97 -2.48 27.30
N ARG A 50 -3.65 -3.62 27.16
CA ARG A 50 -3.82 -4.64 28.20
C ARG A 50 -3.77 -6.05 27.64
N PRO A 51 -3.26 -7.04 28.39
CA PRO A 51 -3.21 -8.43 27.94
C PRO A 51 -4.62 -9.00 27.73
N TYR A 52 -4.76 -9.84 26.72
CA TYR A 52 -6.01 -10.57 26.50
C TYR A 52 -6.09 -11.78 27.44
N GLY A 53 -7.01 -11.71 28.41
CA GLY A 53 -7.26 -12.73 29.42
C GLY A 53 -7.34 -12.13 30.83
N VAL A 54 -7.95 -12.86 31.75
CA VAL A 54 -7.94 -12.48 33.17
C VAL A 54 -6.52 -12.70 33.69
N GLN A 55 -5.79 -11.63 33.97
CA GLN A 55 -4.65 -11.73 34.87
C GLN A 55 -5.23 -12.15 36.22
N LYS A 56 -4.90 -13.36 36.70
CA LYS A 56 -5.20 -13.73 38.10
C LYS A 56 -4.51 -12.70 38.97
N GLY A 57 -5.31 -11.79 39.52
CA GLY A 57 -4.81 -10.62 40.22
C GLY A 57 -3.99 -11.06 41.43
N THR A 58 -2.77 -10.57 41.52
CA THR A 58 -2.19 -10.28 42.83
C THR A 58 -3.06 -9.19 43.44
N SER A 59 -3.95 -9.61 44.34
CA SER A 59 -4.59 -8.73 45.32
C SER A 59 -3.51 -7.83 45.92
N SER A 60 -3.69 -6.51 45.82
CA SER A 60 -2.76 -5.57 46.41
C SER A 60 -3.56 -4.56 47.20
N GLN A 61 -3.59 -4.80 48.51
CA GLN A 61 -3.78 -3.72 49.49
C GLN A 61 -2.61 -2.76 49.28
N ILE A 62 -2.87 -1.53 48.81
CA ILE A 62 -1.84 -0.57 48.45
C ILE A 62 -2.25 0.80 48.96
N GLY A 63 -1.43 1.36 49.85
CA GLY A 63 -1.52 2.74 50.34
C GLY A 63 -1.03 3.77 49.31
N GLU A 64 -1.04 5.05 49.69
CA GLU A 64 -0.90 6.18 48.76
C GLU A 64 0.48 6.27 48.06
N GLU A 65 1.58 5.98 48.77
CA GLU A 65 2.95 5.98 48.19
C GLU A 65 3.24 4.81 47.25
N THR A 66 2.60 3.67 47.49
CA THR A 66 2.73 2.48 46.63
C THR A 66 1.95 2.65 45.33
N MET A 67 0.89 3.47 45.33
CA MET A 67 0.10 3.82 44.16
C MET A 67 0.88 4.69 43.15
N THR A 68 1.54 5.75 43.62
CA THR A 68 2.31 6.65 42.74
C THR A 68 3.48 5.91 42.10
N SER A 69 4.19 5.09 42.87
CA SER A 69 5.28 4.24 42.39
C SER A 69 4.79 3.22 41.33
N TYR A 70 3.61 2.63 41.55
CA TYR A 70 2.97 1.73 40.60
C TYR A 70 2.60 2.44 39.29
N MET A 71 1.99 3.63 39.36
CA MET A 71 1.65 4.44 38.19
C MET A 71 2.91 4.82 37.39
N VAL A 72 4.01 5.16 38.06
CA VAL A 72 5.29 5.46 37.39
C VAL A 72 5.83 4.22 36.68
N ALA A 73 5.79 3.05 37.33
CA ALA A 73 6.22 1.79 36.74
C ALA A 73 5.37 1.41 35.51
N LEU A 74 4.05 1.56 35.58
CA LEU A 74 3.12 1.34 34.47
C LEU A 74 3.42 2.28 33.28
N ASN A 75 3.55 3.58 33.54
CA ASN A 75 3.86 4.57 32.51
C ASN A 75 5.21 4.29 31.82
N LYS A 76 6.19 3.78 32.58
CA LYS A 76 7.48 3.36 32.02
C LYS A 76 7.34 2.16 31.08
N GLN A 77 6.48 1.20 31.42
CA GLN A 77 6.19 0.05 30.56
C GLN A 77 5.42 0.46 29.30
N LEU A 78 4.38 1.29 29.44
CA LEU A 78 3.60 1.78 28.32
C LEU A 78 4.47 2.46 27.27
N ARG A 79 5.35 3.39 27.69
CA ARG A 79 6.29 4.09 26.80
C ARG A 79 7.26 3.15 26.06
N ARG A 80 7.70 2.07 26.71
CA ARG A 80 8.56 1.04 26.08
C ARG A 80 7.81 0.31 24.97
N THR A 81 6.57 -0.11 25.25
CA THR A 81 5.70 -0.81 24.29
C THR A 81 5.35 0.09 23.11
N GLU A 82 4.99 1.34 23.36
CA GLU A 82 4.70 2.32 22.30
C GLU A 82 5.90 2.50 21.37
N LYS A 83 7.10 2.68 21.92
CA LYS A 83 8.32 2.79 21.11
C LYS A 83 8.53 1.55 20.25
N HIS A 84 8.40 0.35 20.83
CA HIS A 84 8.54 -0.92 20.10
C HIS A 84 7.52 -1.06 18.95
N VAL A 85 6.26 -0.69 19.18
CA VAL A 85 5.22 -0.70 18.15
C VAL A 85 5.52 0.31 17.04
N MET A 86 6.02 1.49 17.39
CA MET A 86 6.38 2.52 16.41
C MET A 86 7.60 2.12 15.58
N ASP A 87 8.60 1.49 16.18
CA ASP A 87 9.82 1.02 15.50
C ASP A 87 9.52 -0.13 14.51
N THR A 88 8.54 -0.98 14.82
CA THR A 88 8.13 -2.11 13.96
C THR A 88 7.17 -1.71 12.84
N ARG A 89 6.56 -0.53 12.93
CA ARG A 89 5.71 0.01 11.87
C ARG A 89 6.55 0.30 10.64
N SER A 90 6.01 0.02 9.45
CA SER A 90 6.68 0.35 8.20
C SER A 90 7.04 1.83 8.16
N ARG A 91 8.33 2.13 8.01
CA ARG A 91 8.80 3.47 7.64
C ARG A 91 8.07 3.91 6.38
N GLY A 92 7.68 5.17 6.33
CA GLY A 92 7.05 5.77 5.16
C GLY A 92 7.93 5.61 3.91
N LEU A 93 7.37 5.90 2.75
CA LEU A 93 8.13 5.87 1.50
C LEU A 93 9.22 6.95 1.56
N ASP A 94 10.45 6.55 1.23
CA ASP A 94 11.65 7.43 1.26
C ASP A 94 11.71 8.37 0.04
N GLY A 95 10.81 8.20 -0.92
CA GLY A 95 10.72 9.05 -2.10
C GLY A 95 9.65 8.61 -3.09
N PRO A 96 9.55 9.29 -4.24
CA PRO A 96 8.64 8.92 -5.31
C PRO A 96 8.99 7.54 -5.88
N VAL A 97 8.00 6.64 -5.95
CA VAL A 97 8.13 5.31 -6.55
C VAL A 97 8.16 5.39 -8.08
N HIS A 98 7.86 6.56 -8.65
CA HIS A 98 7.81 6.78 -10.10
C HIS A 98 8.52 8.07 -10.51
N ASN A 99 9.12 8.04 -11.72
CA ASN A 99 9.89 9.17 -12.26
C ASN A 99 9.04 10.18 -13.07
N VAL A 100 7.72 10.21 -12.86
CA VAL A 100 6.78 11.05 -13.63
C VAL A 100 6.69 12.45 -13.04
N GLN A 101 6.89 13.47 -13.87
CA GLN A 101 6.76 14.88 -13.44
C GLN A 101 5.48 15.52 -13.98
N PRO A 102 4.96 16.57 -13.33
CA PRO A 102 3.93 17.42 -13.91
C PRO A 102 4.35 17.91 -15.30
N GLY A 103 3.43 17.82 -16.27
CA GLY A 103 3.70 18.12 -17.68
C GLY A 103 4.06 16.91 -18.55
N ASP A 104 4.46 15.78 -17.97
CA ASP A 104 4.65 14.53 -18.72
C ASP A 104 3.32 14.02 -19.27
N TYR A 105 3.36 13.31 -20.40
CA TYR A 105 2.24 12.53 -20.91
C TYR A 105 2.31 11.10 -20.41
N VAL A 106 1.17 10.55 -19.99
CA VAL A 106 1.09 9.18 -19.49
C VAL A 106 -0.13 8.43 -20.02
N TYR A 107 0.05 7.15 -20.28
CA TYR A 107 -1.03 6.21 -20.56
C TYR A 107 -1.60 5.68 -19.25
N VAL A 108 -2.93 5.61 -19.16
CA VAL A 108 -3.65 5.08 -18.01
C VAL A 108 -4.26 3.73 -18.38
N LYS A 109 -4.02 2.73 -17.54
CA LYS A 109 -4.62 1.39 -17.70
C LYS A 109 -6.10 1.42 -17.32
N SER A 110 -6.98 0.86 -18.17
CA SER A 110 -8.42 0.70 -17.88
C SER A 110 -8.66 -0.29 -16.74
N PHE A 111 -9.82 -0.19 -16.07
CA PHE A 111 -10.23 -1.13 -15.02
C PHE A 111 -10.93 -2.37 -15.59
N THR A 112 -11.66 -2.17 -16.67
CA THR A 112 -12.39 -3.23 -17.36
C THR A 112 -11.48 -3.85 -18.40
N GLU A 113 -11.08 -5.09 -18.17
CA GLU A 113 -10.43 -5.90 -19.18
C GLU A 113 -11.52 -6.42 -20.13
N ARG A 114 -11.49 -5.94 -21.38
CA ARG A 114 -12.33 -6.44 -22.45
C ARG A 114 -11.46 -7.19 -23.44
N THR A 115 -11.96 -8.33 -23.90
CA THR A 115 -11.28 -9.18 -24.87
C THR A 115 -11.06 -8.39 -26.16
N LEU A 116 -9.81 -8.33 -26.62
CA LEU A 116 -9.36 -7.66 -27.86
C LEU A 116 -9.42 -6.12 -27.87
N GLU A 117 -9.69 -5.44 -26.75
CA GLU A 117 -9.57 -3.97 -26.66
C GLU A 117 -8.22 -3.54 -26.03
N PRO A 118 -7.64 -2.41 -26.46
CA PRO A 118 -6.43 -1.88 -25.83
C PRO A 118 -6.70 -1.51 -24.38
N GLN A 119 -5.92 -2.08 -23.46
CA GLN A 119 -6.04 -1.78 -22.02
C GLN A 119 -5.49 -0.39 -21.66
N TRP A 120 -4.65 0.20 -22.51
CA TRP A 120 -4.08 1.52 -22.31
C TRP A 120 -4.91 2.56 -23.04
N THR A 121 -5.41 3.54 -22.29
CA THR A 121 -6.18 4.65 -22.86
C THR A 121 -5.24 5.66 -23.51
N ARG A 122 -5.78 6.64 -24.24
CA ARG A 122 -5.05 7.79 -24.81
C ARG A 122 -4.07 8.43 -23.80
N PRO A 123 -3.02 9.13 -24.26
CA PRO A 123 -2.11 9.82 -23.36
C PRO A 123 -2.84 10.99 -22.69
N TYR A 124 -2.66 11.12 -21.38
CA TYR A 124 -3.15 12.23 -20.57
C TYR A 124 -1.98 13.06 -20.06
N GLN A 125 -2.17 14.37 -19.99
CA GLN A 125 -1.18 15.25 -19.37
C GLN A 125 -1.26 15.14 -17.85
N VAL A 126 -0.11 15.03 -17.20
CA VAL A 126 0.01 14.97 -15.75
C VAL A 126 -0.07 16.37 -15.16
N LEU A 127 -1.01 16.58 -14.24
CA LEU A 127 -1.18 17.85 -13.53
C LEU A 127 -0.43 17.86 -12.20
N LEU A 128 -0.52 16.78 -11.43
CA LEU A 128 0.09 16.67 -10.10
C LEU A 128 0.66 15.27 -9.87
N THR A 129 1.75 15.20 -9.12
CA THR A 129 2.46 13.97 -8.76
C THR A 129 2.61 13.90 -7.24
N THR A 130 2.25 12.76 -6.65
CA THR A 130 2.57 12.35 -5.26
C THR A 130 3.54 11.17 -5.30
N CYS A 131 4.08 10.70 -4.17
CA CYS A 131 5.06 9.61 -4.15
C CYS A 131 4.59 8.30 -4.82
N THR A 132 3.29 8.00 -4.83
CA THR A 132 2.73 6.75 -5.39
C THR A 132 1.62 6.96 -6.40
N ALA A 133 1.12 8.17 -6.56
CA ALA A 133 -0.09 8.43 -7.32
C ALA A 133 -0.01 9.75 -8.07
N ILE A 134 -0.74 9.80 -9.18
CA ILE A 134 -0.69 10.89 -10.15
C ILE A 134 -2.11 11.37 -10.42
N LYS A 135 -2.27 12.68 -10.59
CA LYS A 135 -3.49 13.31 -11.07
C LYS A 135 -3.29 13.74 -12.52
N VAL A 136 -4.19 13.28 -13.38
CA VAL A 136 -4.16 13.54 -14.82
C VAL A 136 -5.29 14.46 -15.23
N GLU A 137 -5.13 15.14 -16.35
CA GLU A 137 -6.16 16.00 -16.92
C GLU A 137 -7.42 15.21 -17.29
N GLY A 138 -8.60 15.77 -16.99
CA GLY A 138 -9.89 15.16 -17.31
C GLY A 138 -10.34 14.04 -16.36
N GLN A 139 -9.52 13.63 -15.40
CA GLN A 139 -9.90 12.66 -14.36
C GLN A 139 -9.82 13.30 -12.96
N SER A 140 -10.91 13.21 -12.19
CA SER A 140 -10.96 13.76 -10.83
C SER A 140 -10.18 12.91 -9.80
N SER A 141 -10.07 11.62 -10.06
CA SER A 141 -9.44 10.65 -9.15
C SER A 141 -7.92 10.56 -9.31
N TRP A 142 -7.24 10.30 -8.19
CA TRP A 142 -5.81 9.94 -8.19
C TRP A 142 -5.60 8.52 -8.73
N ILE A 143 -4.59 8.34 -9.56
CA ILE A 143 -4.25 7.06 -10.19
C ILE A 143 -2.95 6.54 -9.58
N HIS A 144 -2.94 5.30 -9.12
CA HIS A 144 -1.73 4.67 -8.59
C HIS A 144 -0.70 4.38 -9.69
N HIS A 145 0.58 4.54 -9.39
CA HIS A 145 1.69 4.42 -10.35
C HIS A 145 1.74 3.07 -11.09
N THR A 146 1.22 1.99 -10.49
CA THR A 146 1.17 0.65 -11.11
C THR A 146 0.25 0.58 -12.33
N ARG A 147 -0.61 1.58 -12.53
CA ARG A 147 -1.58 1.63 -13.64
C ARG A 147 -1.22 2.70 -14.66
N ILE A 148 0.02 3.18 -14.61
CA ILE A 148 0.48 4.30 -15.41
C ILE A 148 1.72 3.86 -16.18
N ASN A 149 1.80 4.26 -17.45
CA ASN A 149 3.00 4.11 -18.25
C ASN A 149 3.36 5.45 -18.90
N LYS A 150 4.65 5.80 -18.97
CA LYS A 150 5.07 7.06 -19.60
C LYS A 150 4.83 7.00 -21.11
N ALA A 151 4.20 8.03 -21.66
CA ALA A 151 4.06 8.18 -23.09
C ALA A 151 5.32 8.85 -23.67
N PRO A 152 5.71 8.52 -24.92
CA PRO A 152 6.78 9.23 -25.61
C PRO A 152 6.42 10.70 -25.83
N ALA A 153 7.37 11.61 -25.58
CA ALA A 153 7.18 13.06 -25.72
C ALA A 153 7.07 13.55 -27.18
N ALA A 154 7.48 12.75 -28.16
CA ALA A 154 7.45 13.12 -29.57
C ALA A 154 6.47 12.23 -30.35
N PRO A 155 5.62 12.80 -31.23
CA PRO A 155 4.92 12.01 -32.23
C PRO A 155 5.97 11.34 -33.12
N CYS A 156 5.97 10.01 -33.15
CA CYS A 156 6.79 9.25 -34.09
C CYS A 156 6.43 9.69 -35.51
N LYS A 157 7.36 10.33 -36.22
CA LYS A 157 7.16 10.64 -37.63
C LYS A 157 7.33 9.35 -38.43
N VAL A 158 6.26 8.93 -39.10
CA VAL A 158 6.31 7.82 -40.06
C VAL A 158 6.75 8.42 -41.39
N THR A 159 8.04 8.31 -41.70
CA THR A 159 8.52 8.62 -43.05
C THR A 159 8.38 7.37 -43.92
N PRO A 160 7.69 7.43 -45.06
CA PRO A 160 7.68 6.34 -46.02
C PRO A 160 9.11 6.13 -46.52
N ASN A 161 9.63 4.91 -46.38
CA ASN A 161 10.92 4.56 -46.97
C ASN A 161 10.70 4.32 -48.47
N ASN A 162 11.52 4.90 -49.34
CA ASN A 162 11.35 4.83 -50.80
C ASN A 162 11.64 3.43 -51.41
N GLU A 163 11.81 2.40 -50.58
CA GLU A 163 12.01 1.02 -50.97
C GLU A 163 10.90 0.15 -50.36
N GLY A 164 9.79 0.00 -51.12
CA GLY A 164 8.74 -1.01 -50.96
C GLY A 164 8.22 -1.33 -49.55
N LEU A 165 6.98 -0.92 -49.23
CA LEU A 165 6.14 -1.34 -48.07
C LEU A 165 6.78 -1.42 -46.66
N LYS A 166 8.03 -1.02 -46.48
CA LYS A 166 8.73 -1.00 -45.20
C LYS A 166 8.52 0.36 -44.54
N LEU A 167 7.75 0.38 -43.45
CA LEU A 167 7.62 1.56 -42.61
C LEU A 167 8.83 1.65 -41.66
N LYS A 168 9.50 2.81 -41.65
CA LYS A 168 10.58 3.11 -40.70
C LYS A 168 10.06 4.13 -39.69
N LEU A 169 10.01 3.72 -38.43
CA LEU A 169 9.67 4.60 -37.30
C LEU A 169 10.95 5.29 -36.82
N ILE A 170 11.00 6.61 -36.90
CA ILE A 170 12.14 7.42 -36.42
C ILE A 170 11.64 8.29 -35.26
N ARG A 171 12.37 8.25 -34.15
CA ARG A 171 12.13 9.10 -32.97
C ARG A 171 12.73 10.49 -33.22
N ALA A 172 11.96 11.55 -33.02
CA ALA A 172 12.34 12.92 -33.39
C ALA A 172 13.41 13.60 -32.50
N ASN A 173 14.15 12.85 -31.69
CA ASN A 173 15.03 13.43 -30.65
C ASN A 173 16.54 13.29 -30.96
N GLU A 174 16.93 12.87 -32.18
CA GLU A 174 18.34 12.59 -32.54
C GLU A 174 18.90 13.45 -33.67
N SER A 175 18.15 14.42 -34.20
CA SER A 175 18.59 15.20 -35.38
C SER A 175 19.31 16.52 -35.08
N GLU A 176 19.56 16.90 -33.81
CA GLU A 176 20.16 18.21 -33.49
C GLU A 176 21.66 18.19 -33.17
N ASN A 177 22.35 17.04 -33.18
CA ASN A 177 23.74 16.98 -32.67
C ASN A 177 24.81 16.46 -33.65
N LYS A 178 24.68 16.75 -34.96
CA LYS A 178 25.72 16.46 -35.96
C LYS A 178 25.86 17.53 -37.07
N GLN A 179 25.78 18.81 -36.72
CA GLN A 179 26.21 19.92 -37.57
C GLN A 179 27.07 20.86 -36.74
N GLY A 180 28.37 20.59 -36.72
CA GLY A 180 29.35 21.37 -35.95
C GLY A 180 30.57 20.53 -35.63
N ASN A 181 31.44 20.37 -36.63
CA ASN A 181 32.89 20.24 -36.53
C ASN A 181 33.40 20.10 -37.97
N GLU A 182 33.70 21.25 -38.57
CA GLU A 182 34.73 21.37 -39.61
C GLU A 182 36.10 20.97 -39.04
#